data_AF-A0A817IK57-F1
#
_entry.id   AF-A0A817IK57-F1
#
_cell.length_a   1.000
_cell.length_b   1.000
_cell.length_c   1.000
_cell.angle_alpha   90.00
_cell.angle_beta   90.00
_cell.angle_gamma   90.00
#
_symmetry.space_group_name_H-M   'P 1'
#
loop_
_entity.id
_entity.type
_entity.pdbx_description
1 polymer ?
#
loop_
_entity_poly.entity_id
_entity_poly.type
_entity_poly.pdbx_seq_one_letter_code
_entity_poly.pdbx_strand_id
1 'polypeptide(L)'
;MSTNNATRFFDTSGCLNLSRPASGTRISSAKQSKRIVTPSIPIRGQVKIDLYNFDHIDFADSKYVLTSPRSLEACARLNIKPTTLLPKKLIDIASDKVRFSTLGDVHDEMETDRLAQLQRCRDEREKIIQAEELTKLSSRKIIDSKPSYVNDRSIARRTYTKTKSNPSSTHLNDLNNPSTTKLNHFELTSREKSFQNDRNSHRPPRPTLSTRSTVANSNLKSSAIQWSSSDDLNELRTSSSADFLDDVRRMDQSLQRIGISKPNKNEQYINGLENAKQMIEQRATQTVVNNDVENLTSEKNQYELLLSHYDHELKIQKARENARRTEKEKEAERFESLMHDFLDQTMAEERRQNELRRKMEKLHHSRQLYETLQAKNHELQTADVQKRRLDLLNEIKRKDRRAEHFIKDKQDTTKLSRTLAKSSQGTREYIREINENFDQKAKKAKLASSILVTKPKVTVDRRQLQSSIRT
;
A
#
# COMPACT_ATOMS: atom_id res chain seq x y z
N MET A 1 -41.87 32.82 12.63
CA MET A 1 -42.21 31.77 13.61
C MET A 1 -41.22 30.63 13.39
N SER A 2 -40.07 30.65 14.06
CA SER A 2 -39.71 29.83 15.25
C SER A 2 -39.86 28.33 14.98
N THR A 3 -38.82 27.49 14.96
CA THR A 3 -37.80 27.22 16.01
C THR A 3 -36.60 26.50 15.36
N ASN A 4 -35.35 26.95 15.50
CA ASN A 4 -34.36 26.70 16.57
C ASN A 4 -34.27 25.25 17.08
N ASN A 5 -33.21 24.55 16.70
CA ASN A 5 -32.66 23.44 17.50
C ASN A 5 -31.12 23.51 17.53
N ALA A 6 -30.61 23.86 18.71
CA ALA A 6 -29.22 23.92 19.08
C ALA A 6 -28.98 22.90 20.21
N THR A 7 -27.96 22.04 20.06
CA THR A 7 -27.45 21.21 21.16
C THR A 7 -25.98 20.90 20.91
N ARG A 8 -25.09 21.63 21.59
CA ARG A 8 -24.22 21.19 22.73
C ARG A 8 -23.08 20.26 22.29
N PHE A 9 -21.85 20.76 22.16
CA PHE A 9 -20.84 20.95 23.23
C PHE A 9 -20.66 19.73 24.13
N PHE A 10 -19.59 18.98 23.88
CA PHE A 10 -18.87 18.22 24.89
C PHE A 10 -17.38 18.57 24.81
N ASP A 11 -16.92 19.25 25.86
CA ASP A 11 -15.52 19.34 26.24
C ASP A 11 -15.04 17.98 26.74
N THR A 12 -13.90 17.51 26.23
CA THR A 12 -13.05 16.55 26.92
C THR A 12 -11.61 17.03 26.88
N SER A 13 -11.26 17.76 27.93
CA SER A 13 -9.92 17.88 28.49
C SER A 13 -9.35 16.51 28.86
N GLY A 14 -8.06 16.25 28.61
CA GLY A 14 -7.40 15.11 29.25
C GLY A 14 -6.04 14.69 28.71
N CYS A 15 -4.98 15.31 29.23
CA CYS A 15 -3.67 14.72 29.52
C CYS A 15 -2.76 14.30 28.36
N LEU A 16 -1.97 15.28 27.91
CA LEU A 16 -0.67 15.09 27.28
C LEU A 16 0.36 14.58 28.29
N ASN A 17 0.98 13.43 28.02
CA ASN A 17 2.26 13.03 28.61
C ASN A 17 3.34 13.07 27.53
N LEU A 18 3.96 14.24 27.34
CA LEU A 18 5.15 14.39 26.49
C LEU A 18 6.38 13.92 27.27
N SER A 19 6.94 12.79 26.82
CA SER A 19 8.29 12.37 27.19
C SER A 19 9.28 12.99 26.20
N ARG A 20 10.20 13.79 26.75
CA ARG A 20 11.41 14.33 26.12
C ARG A 20 12.25 13.19 25.51
N PRO A 21 13.02 13.47 24.45
CA PRO A 21 14.46 13.37 24.68
C PRO A 21 15.27 14.51 24.07
N ALA A 22 16.32 14.83 24.82
CA ALA A 22 17.43 15.68 24.42
C ALA A 22 18.44 14.87 23.61
N SER A 23 18.93 15.44 22.52
CA SER A 23 20.33 15.31 22.09
C SER A 23 20.53 16.16 20.84
N GLY A 24 21.38 17.19 20.98
CA GLY A 24 21.76 18.08 19.91
C GLY A 24 22.75 17.43 18.96
N THR A 25 22.64 17.81 17.69
CA THR A 25 23.68 17.59 16.69
C THR A 25 23.97 18.94 16.04
N ARG A 26 25.22 19.41 16.18
CA ARG A 26 25.73 20.60 15.52
C ARG A 26 25.76 20.37 14.01
N ILE A 27 25.12 21.25 13.24
CA ILE A 27 25.26 21.32 11.78
C ILE A 27 26.16 22.52 11.49
N SER A 28 27.39 22.24 11.07
CA SER A 28 28.30 23.21 10.46
C SER A 28 27.97 23.34 8.97
N SER A 29 27.66 24.56 8.58
CA SER A 29 27.50 25.02 7.20
C SER A 29 28.84 25.08 6.46
N ALA A 30 28.94 24.48 5.27
CA ALA A 30 29.96 24.83 4.28
C ALA A 30 29.37 24.77 2.86
N LYS A 31 29.63 25.85 2.11
CA LYS A 31 29.13 26.12 0.77
C LYS A 31 29.95 25.38 -0.30
N GLN A 32 29.22 24.88 -1.30
CA GLN A 32 29.50 24.80 -2.75
C GLN A 32 30.96 24.69 -3.25
N SER A 33 31.24 23.62 -4.00
CA SER A 33 31.95 23.73 -5.28
C SER A 33 31.63 22.55 -6.20
N LYS A 34 31.08 22.86 -7.39
CA LYS A 34 30.82 21.89 -8.46
C LYS A 34 32.16 21.50 -9.11
N ARG A 35 32.55 20.25 -8.99
CA ARG A 35 33.48 19.59 -9.92
C ARG A 35 32.81 18.35 -10.47
N ILE A 36 32.71 18.30 -11.79
CA ILE A 36 32.39 17.11 -12.56
C ILE A 36 33.57 16.15 -12.34
N VAL A 37 33.31 15.05 -11.62
CA VAL A 37 34.26 13.96 -11.38
C VAL A 37 33.63 12.72 -12.00
N THR A 38 34.34 12.15 -12.96
CA THR A 38 34.07 10.82 -13.53
C THR A 38 34.02 9.78 -12.39
N PRO A 39 33.09 8.80 -12.42
CA PRO A 39 32.94 7.86 -11.31
C PRO A 39 34.13 6.91 -11.28
N SER A 40 35.09 7.23 -10.42
CA SER A 40 36.12 6.30 -9.97
C SER A 40 35.50 5.35 -8.95
N ILE A 41 35.68 4.06 -9.19
CA ILE A 41 35.17 2.95 -8.39
C ILE A 41 35.74 3.06 -6.96
N PRO A 42 34.89 3.19 -5.92
CA PRO A 42 35.37 3.18 -4.54
C PRO A 42 35.53 1.74 -4.06
N ILE A 43 36.77 1.23 -4.03
CA ILE A 43 37.10 0.03 -3.25
C ILE A 43 37.69 0.46 -1.91
N ARG A 44 36.85 0.37 -0.87
CA ARG A 44 37.10 0.15 0.58
C ARG A 44 36.14 0.94 1.48
N GLY A 45 34.86 0.79 1.18
CA GLY A 45 33.77 0.71 2.16
C GLY A 45 32.80 -0.26 1.53
N GLN A 46 32.60 -1.45 2.10
CA GLN A 46 31.75 -2.48 1.49
C GLN A 46 30.40 -1.87 1.14
N VAL A 47 30.10 -1.74 -0.14
CA VAL A 47 28.81 -1.24 -0.58
C VAL A 47 27.78 -2.28 -0.15
N LYS A 48 26.97 -1.90 0.83
CA LYS A 48 26.02 -2.80 1.48
C LYS A 48 24.84 -3.04 0.53
N ILE A 49 24.87 -4.15 -0.19
CA ILE A 49 23.74 -4.66 -0.98
C ILE A 49 22.70 -5.25 -0.02
N ASP A 50 21.47 -4.76 -0.09
CA ASP A 50 20.29 -5.16 0.67
C ASP A 50 19.09 -5.35 -0.28
N LEU A 51 17.87 -5.56 0.25
CA LEU A 51 16.71 -5.90 -0.59
C LEU A 51 16.14 -4.69 -1.35
N TYR A 52 16.53 -3.46 -1.00
CA TYR A 52 16.02 -2.23 -1.59
C TYR A 52 16.94 -1.68 -2.68
N ASN A 53 18.25 -1.85 -2.54
CA ASN A 53 19.21 -1.50 -3.60
C ASN A 53 19.63 -2.69 -4.46
N PHE A 54 18.97 -3.85 -4.29
CA PHE A 54 19.27 -5.09 -5.00
C PHE A 54 19.19 -4.97 -6.52
N ASP A 55 18.23 -4.18 -7.04
CA ASP A 55 17.98 -4.00 -8.48
C ASP A 55 18.67 -2.74 -9.05
N HIS A 56 19.57 -2.10 -8.30
CA HIS A 56 20.26 -0.88 -8.78
C HIS A 56 21.28 -1.22 -9.88
N ILE A 57 21.39 -0.36 -10.90
CA ILE A 57 22.25 -0.58 -12.09
C ILE A 57 23.71 -0.84 -11.70
N ASP A 58 24.20 -0.18 -10.66
CA ASP A 58 25.56 -0.36 -10.11
C ASP A 58 25.88 -1.80 -9.66
N PHE A 59 24.85 -2.64 -9.45
CA PHE A 59 24.99 -4.05 -9.05
C PHE A 59 24.47 -5.04 -10.10
N ALA A 60 24.10 -4.57 -11.30
CA ALA A 60 23.52 -5.42 -12.35
C ALA A 60 24.44 -6.60 -12.76
N ASP A 61 25.76 -6.40 -12.69
CA ASP A 61 26.77 -7.45 -12.96
C ASP A 61 27.40 -8.03 -11.68
N SER A 62 26.89 -7.63 -10.49
CA SER A 62 27.40 -8.16 -9.22
C SER A 62 26.92 -9.60 -9.03
N LYS A 63 27.87 -10.53 -8.99
CA LYS A 63 27.63 -11.96 -8.72
C LYS A 63 27.23 -12.23 -7.26
N TYR A 64 27.28 -11.23 -6.38
CA TYR A 64 27.25 -11.43 -4.94
C TYR A 64 25.92 -11.16 -4.25
N VAL A 65 25.74 -12.00 -3.22
CA VAL A 65 24.65 -12.15 -2.26
C VAL A 65 24.46 -10.89 -1.41
N LEU A 66 23.21 -10.66 -1.01
CA LEU A 66 22.79 -9.72 0.03
C LEU A 66 23.81 -9.67 1.18
N THR A 67 24.36 -8.48 1.44
CA THR A 67 25.38 -8.25 2.49
C THR A 67 24.78 -7.70 3.78
N SER A 68 23.50 -7.34 3.74
CA SER A 68 22.79 -6.83 4.91
C SER A 68 22.33 -7.96 5.83
N PRO A 69 22.75 -8.01 7.12
CA PRO A 69 22.33 -9.07 8.05
C PRO A 69 20.81 -9.21 8.14
N ARG A 70 20.08 -8.09 8.18
CA ARG A 70 18.60 -8.08 8.21
C ARG A 70 17.97 -8.62 6.94
N SER A 71 18.59 -8.40 5.79
CA SER A 71 18.12 -8.94 4.52
C SER A 71 18.34 -10.45 4.44
N LEU A 72 19.49 -10.92 4.93
CA LEU A 72 19.78 -12.35 5.03
C LEU A 72 18.84 -13.05 6.00
N GLU A 73 18.54 -12.42 7.14
CA GLU A 73 17.58 -12.94 8.11
C GLU A 73 16.16 -13.03 7.53
N ALA A 74 15.71 -12.02 6.78
CA ALA A 74 14.40 -12.05 6.12
C ALA A 74 14.29 -13.21 5.10
N CYS A 75 15.32 -13.40 4.28
CA CYS A 75 15.38 -14.53 3.35
C CYS A 75 15.37 -15.88 4.09
N ALA A 76 16.12 -16.00 5.19
CA ALA A 76 16.18 -17.21 6.01
C ALA A 76 14.81 -17.54 6.65
N ARG A 77 14.08 -16.55 7.17
CA ARG A 77 12.73 -16.74 7.75
C ARG A 77 11.71 -17.23 6.73
N LEU A 78 11.85 -16.82 5.47
CA LEU A 78 10.98 -17.22 4.37
C LEU A 78 11.47 -18.47 3.62
N ASN A 79 12.60 -19.07 4.03
CA ASN A 79 13.27 -20.17 3.31
C ASN A 79 13.60 -19.85 1.84
N ILE A 80 13.84 -18.57 1.52
CA ILE A 80 14.20 -18.11 0.17
C ILE A 80 15.73 -18.06 0.07
N LYS A 81 16.29 -18.69 -0.96
CA LYS A 81 17.74 -18.62 -1.21
C LYS A 81 18.06 -17.25 -1.81
N PRO A 82 19.01 -16.46 -1.27
CA PRO A 82 19.33 -15.15 -1.84
C PRO A 82 19.72 -15.17 -3.33
N THR A 83 20.25 -16.29 -3.82
CA THR A 83 20.61 -16.48 -5.23
C THR A 83 19.40 -16.60 -6.16
N THR A 84 18.22 -17.01 -5.67
CA THR A 84 17.00 -17.10 -6.51
C THR A 84 16.36 -15.74 -6.75
N LEU A 85 16.73 -14.73 -5.96
CA LEU A 85 16.25 -13.35 -6.15
C LEU A 85 17.01 -12.61 -7.25
N LEU A 86 18.16 -13.12 -7.70
CA LEU A 86 18.97 -12.49 -8.75
C LEU A 86 18.26 -12.55 -10.11
N PRO A 87 18.27 -11.45 -10.89
CA PRO A 87 17.76 -11.46 -12.27
C PRO A 87 18.53 -12.50 -13.09
N LYS A 88 17.80 -13.42 -13.73
CA LYS A 88 18.39 -14.41 -14.65
C LYS A 88 18.32 -13.87 -16.07
N LYS A 89 19.43 -13.94 -16.81
CA LYS A 89 19.47 -13.53 -18.22
C LYS A 89 18.86 -14.65 -19.07
N LEU A 90 18.23 -14.29 -20.19
CA LEU A 90 17.62 -15.27 -21.12
C LEU A 90 18.61 -16.36 -21.58
N ILE A 91 19.90 -16.02 -21.68
CA ILE A 91 20.99 -16.95 -22.04
C ILE A 91 21.13 -18.07 -20.99
N ASP A 92 20.96 -17.74 -19.71
CA ASP A 92 21.05 -18.71 -18.63
C ASP A 92 19.85 -19.68 -18.67
N ILE A 93 18.65 -19.19 -19.02
CA ILE A 93 17.43 -20.00 -19.16
C ILE A 93 17.47 -20.87 -20.43
N ALA A 94 18.05 -20.37 -21.53
CA ALA A 94 18.20 -21.13 -22.77
C ALA A 94 19.06 -22.38 -22.59
N SER A 95 19.99 -22.35 -21.63
CA SER A 95 20.85 -23.49 -21.30
C SER A 95 20.10 -24.66 -20.63
N ASP A 96 18.90 -24.42 -20.09
CA ASP A 96 18.09 -25.39 -19.33
C ASP A 96 17.15 -26.26 -20.20
N LYS A 97 17.45 -26.45 -21.49
CA LYS A 97 16.70 -27.30 -22.46
C LYS A 97 15.25 -26.85 -22.77
N VAL A 98 14.93 -25.57 -22.58
CA VAL A 98 13.63 -25.00 -22.97
C VAL A 98 13.62 -24.67 -24.48
N ARG A 99 12.51 -24.93 -25.19
CA ARG A 99 12.38 -24.55 -26.60
C ARG A 99 12.38 -23.01 -26.73
N PHE A 100 13.14 -22.49 -27.70
CA PHE A 100 13.30 -21.03 -27.88
C PHE A 100 11.97 -20.26 -28.06
N SER A 101 10.93 -20.90 -28.62
CA SER A 101 9.62 -20.26 -28.83
C SER A 101 8.84 -19.99 -27.54
N THR A 102 9.14 -20.69 -26.45
CA THR A 102 8.49 -20.50 -25.13
C THR A 102 9.41 -19.82 -24.13
N LEU A 103 10.62 -19.40 -24.56
CA LEU A 103 11.65 -18.90 -23.66
C LEU A 103 11.30 -17.51 -23.08
N GLY A 104 10.59 -16.67 -23.85
CA GLY A 104 10.09 -15.38 -23.38
C GLY A 104 9.05 -15.55 -22.29
N ASP A 105 8.01 -16.34 -22.54
CA ASP A 105 6.93 -16.58 -21.58
C ASP A 105 7.45 -17.19 -20.26
N VAL A 106 8.41 -18.12 -20.34
CA VAL A 106 9.04 -18.73 -19.16
C VAL A 106 9.92 -17.73 -18.41
N HIS A 107 10.60 -16.82 -19.11
CA HIS A 107 11.39 -15.76 -18.48
C HIS A 107 10.49 -14.77 -17.75
N ASP A 108 9.38 -14.36 -18.37
CA ASP A 108 8.41 -13.45 -17.79
C ASP A 108 7.77 -14.06 -16.53
N GLU A 109 7.33 -15.33 -16.58
CA GLU A 109 6.79 -16.03 -15.42
C GLU A 109 7.83 -16.09 -14.28
N MET A 110 9.07 -16.46 -14.59
CA MET A 110 10.15 -16.49 -13.60
C MET A 110 10.46 -15.11 -13.00
N GLU A 111 10.40 -14.04 -13.80
CA GLU A 111 10.62 -12.67 -13.32
C GLU A 111 9.46 -12.21 -12.42
N THR A 112 8.22 -12.56 -12.76
CA THR A 112 7.08 -12.28 -11.88
C THR A 112 7.19 -12.97 -10.53
N ASP A 113 7.60 -14.25 -10.52
CA ASP A 113 7.84 -15.01 -9.30
C ASP A 113 9.00 -14.45 -8.48
N ARG A 114 10.10 -14.06 -9.14
CA ARG A 114 11.25 -13.41 -8.51
C ARG A 114 10.84 -12.12 -7.81
N LEU A 115 10.09 -11.26 -8.49
CA LEU A 115 9.60 -10.00 -7.93
C LEU A 115 8.65 -10.22 -6.76
N ALA A 116 7.76 -11.22 -6.84
CA ALA A 116 6.87 -11.59 -5.74
C ALA A 116 7.65 -12.09 -4.51
N GLN A 117 8.68 -12.93 -4.71
CA GLN A 117 9.57 -13.39 -3.63
C GLN A 117 10.38 -12.23 -3.03
N LEU A 118 10.89 -11.33 -3.87
CA LEU A 118 11.65 -10.15 -3.45
C LEU A 118 10.79 -9.23 -2.57
N GLN A 119 9.53 -9.01 -2.96
CA GLN A 119 8.61 -8.19 -2.18
C GLN A 119 8.31 -8.82 -0.81
N ARG A 120 8.03 -10.13 -0.76
CA ARG A 120 7.84 -10.84 0.52
C ARG A 120 9.04 -10.68 1.45
N CYS A 121 10.25 -10.77 0.90
CA CYS A 121 11.48 -10.55 1.68
C CYS A 121 11.60 -9.11 2.19
N ARG A 122 11.20 -8.10 1.38
CA ARG A 122 11.19 -6.68 1.80
C ARG A 122 10.24 -6.47 2.99
N ASP A 123 9.04 -7.02 2.89
CA ASP A 123 8.03 -6.92 3.95
C ASP A 123 8.52 -7.60 5.25
N GLU A 124 9.12 -8.79 5.15
CA GLU A 124 9.65 -9.49 6.33
C GLU A 124 10.85 -8.75 6.96
N ARG A 125 11.71 -8.13 6.15
CA ARG A 125 12.78 -7.26 6.65
C ARG A 125 12.22 -6.06 7.41
N GLU A 126 11.12 -5.47 6.95
CA GLU A 126 10.47 -4.37 7.66
C GLU A 126 9.92 -4.82 9.02
N LYS A 127 9.30 -6.02 9.10
CA LYS A 127 8.89 -6.60 10.37
C LYS A 127 10.05 -6.82 11.34
N ILE A 128 11.21 -7.28 10.85
CA ILE A 128 12.42 -7.42 11.67
C ILE A 128 12.83 -6.07 12.25
N ILE A 129 12.83 -5.01 11.43
CA ILE A 129 13.18 -3.66 11.88
C ILE A 129 12.21 -3.17 12.96
N GLN A 130 10.91 -3.31 12.74
CA GLN A 130 9.90 -2.88 13.71
C GLN A 130 10.01 -3.67 15.03
N ALA A 131 10.24 -4.98 14.96
CA ALA A 131 10.41 -5.82 16.15
C ALA A 131 11.68 -5.44 16.96
N GLU A 132 12.80 -5.15 16.27
CA GLU A 132 14.01 -4.65 16.92
C GLU A 132 13.77 -3.29 17.60
N GLU A 133 13.03 -2.38 16.95
CA GLU A 133 12.73 -1.05 17.50
C GLU A 133 11.86 -1.14 18.76
N LEU A 134 10.80 -1.96 18.72
CA LEU A 134 9.96 -2.23 19.88
C LEU A 134 10.76 -2.84 21.04
N THR A 135 11.67 -3.77 20.74
CA THR A 135 12.56 -4.37 21.73
C THR A 135 13.50 -3.33 22.35
N LYS A 136 14.12 -2.47 21.53
CA LYS A 136 15.00 -1.38 22.02
C LYS A 136 14.26 -0.37 22.91
N LEU A 137 12.98 -0.09 22.61
CA LEU A 137 12.14 0.80 23.41
C LEU A 137 11.75 0.14 24.75
N SER A 138 11.48 -1.17 24.76
CA SER A 138 11.19 -1.92 25.98
C SER A 138 12.40 -2.00 26.91
N SER A 139 13.60 -2.28 26.39
CA SER A 139 14.83 -2.39 27.18
C SER A 139 15.28 -1.08 27.82
N ARG A 140 14.90 0.09 27.26
CA ARG A 140 15.18 1.40 27.89
C ARG A 140 14.30 1.69 29.10
N LYS A 141 13.15 1.04 29.23
CA LYS A 141 12.22 1.26 30.36
C LYS A 141 12.63 0.58 31.66
N ILE A 142 13.53 -0.40 31.62
CA ILE A 142 13.90 -1.20 32.81
C ILE A 142 15.08 -0.60 33.59
N ILE A 143 15.89 0.28 32.99
CA ILE A 143 17.10 0.82 33.64
C ILE A 143 16.77 2.01 34.59
N ASP A 144 15.62 2.66 34.44
CA ASP A 144 15.21 3.79 35.31
C ASP A 144 14.40 3.38 36.56
N SER A 145 14.05 2.10 36.71
CA SER A 145 13.48 1.58 37.95
C SER A 145 14.56 0.93 38.83
N LYS A 146 15.45 1.74 39.41
CA LYS A 146 16.18 1.32 40.62
C LYS A 146 15.16 1.22 41.75
N PRO A 147 14.97 0.04 42.39
CA PRO A 147 14.20 -0.02 43.62
C PRO A 147 14.98 0.75 44.68
N SER A 148 14.40 1.83 45.21
CA SER A 148 14.95 2.50 46.39
C SER A 148 14.93 1.49 47.53
N TYR A 149 16.11 0.97 47.88
CA TYR A 149 16.32 0.26 49.13
C TYR A 149 15.85 1.17 50.27
N VAL A 150 14.76 0.78 50.90
CA VAL A 150 14.26 1.41 52.12
C VAL A 150 15.29 1.07 53.19
N ASN A 151 16.01 2.09 53.67
CA ASN A 151 16.92 1.98 54.79
C ASN A 151 16.10 1.69 56.04
N ASP A 152 16.06 0.41 56.44
CA ASP A 152 15.72 0.03 57.80
C ASP A 152 16.99 -0.45 58.49
N ARG A 153 17.64 0.48 59.21
CA ARG A 153 18.71 0.18 60.16
C ARG A 153 18.50 0.98 61.42
N SER A 154 17.62 0.44 62.25
CA SER A 154 17.79 0.52 63.69
C SER A 154 19.04 -0.27 64.13
N ILE A 155 19.52 0.08 65.32
CA ILE A 155 20.48 -0.64 66.19
C ILE A 155 21.90 -0.04 66.31
N ALA A 156 22.12 0.43 67.55
CA ALA A 156 23.34 0.40 68.36
C ALA A 156 24.50 1.38 68.07
N ARG A 157 24.57 2.35 68.99
CA ARG A 157 25.75 2.69 69.80
C ARG A 157 26.95 1.73 69.65
N ARG A 158 28.09 2.24 69.20
CA ARG A 158 29.40 1.99 69.84
C ARG A 158 30.46 3.02 69.40
N THR A 159 30.80 3.86 70.39
CA THR A 159 32.14 4.32 70.79
C THR A 159 33.27 4.45 69.74
N TYR A 160 33.76 5.69 69.63
CA TYR A 160 35.16 6.12 69.58
C TYR A 160 36.23 5.07 69.21
N THR A 161 36.94 5.31 68.10
CA THR A 161 38.38 5.63 68.15
C THR A 161 38.83 6.39 66.92
N LYS A 162 39.77 7.28 67.21
CA LYS A 162 40.44 8.31 66.42
C LYS A 162 41.70 7.70 65.81
N THR A 163 41.89 7.76 64.49
CA THR A 163 43.23 7.87 63.88
C THR A 163 43.17 8.51 62.49
N LYS A 164 43.97 9.57 62.36
CA LYS A 164 44.36 10.28 61.13
C LYS A 164 45.32 9.42 60.30
N SER A 165 45.17 9.44 58.98
CA SER A 165 46.29 9.64 58.03
C SER A 165 45.78 9.66 56.58
N ASN A 166 45.98 10.80 55.92
CA ASN A 166 46.02 10.99 54.46
C ASN A 166 47.37 10.45 53.89
N PRO A 167 47.71 10.65 52.59
CA PRO A 167 47.09 10.15 51.36
C PRO A 167 48.20 9.58 50.42
N SER A 168 47.94 9.51 49.10
CA SER A 168 48.89 9.26 47.99
C SER A 168 49.14 7.75 47.72
N SER A 169 49.41 7.26 46.52
CA SER A 169 49.72 7.86 45.22
C SER A 169 49.55 6.78 44.14
N THR A 170 49.15 7.21 42.94
CA THR A 170 49.55 6.69 41.61
C THR A 170 50.28 5.34 41.51
N HIS A 171 49.78 4.44 40.66
CA HIS A 171 50.62 3.85 39.61
C HIS A 171 49.79 3.29 38.44
N LEU A 172 50.18 3.70 37.24
CA LEU A 172 49.75 3.20 35.92
C LEU A 172 50.44 1.87 35.60
N ASN A 173 50.08 1.32 34.44
CA ASN A 173 50.70 0.19 33.72
C ASN A 173 50.00 -1.15 34.06
N ASP A 174 49.73 -2.05 33.14
CA ASP A 174 49.96 -2.07 31.70
C ASP A 174 49.27 -3.32 31.15
N LEU A 175 49.00 -3.30 29.85
CA LEU A 175 49.09 -4.44 28.92
C LEU A 175 48.12 -5.64 29.06
N ASN A 176 47.51 -5.92 27.90
CA ASN A 176 47.48 -7.21 27.19
C ASN A 176 47.29 -8.48 28.04
N ASN A 177 46.29 -9.31 27.81
CA ASN A 177 46.12 -10.05 26.56
C ASN A 177 44.80 -10.85 26.61
N PRO A 178 44.30 -11.35 25.46
CA PRO A 178 43.09 -12.15 25.37
C PRO A 178 43.39 -13.62 25.64
N SER A 179 42.37 -14.36 26.09
CA SER A 179 41.98 -15.67 25.53
C SER A 179 41.12 -16.45 26.50
N THR A 180 40.07 -17.05 25.90
CA THR A 180 39.56 -18.39 26.21
C THR A 180 39.03 -18.65 27.62
N THR A 181 37.75 -18.99 27.73
CA THR A 181 37.30 -20.39 27.80
C THR A 181 35.83 -20.50 28.23
N LYS A 182 35.18 -21.51 27.61
CA LYS A 182 34.13 -22.40 28.17
C LYS A 182 32.74 -21.79 28.39
N LEU A 183 31.75 -22.22 27.58
CA LEU A 183 30.97 -23.45 27.79
C LEU A 183 30.49 -23.56 29.24
N ASN A 184 29.23 -23.20 29.46
CA ASN A 184 28.39 -23.84 30.46
C ASN A 184 27.01 -24.07 29.87
N HIS A 185 26.78 -25.33 29.53
CA HIS A 185 25.50 -26.00 29.63
C HIS A 185 24.85 -25.66 30.98
N PHE A 186 23.58 -25.25 30.98
CA PHE A 186 22.71 -25.56 32.12
C PHE A 186 21.32 -25.92 31.58
N GLU A 187 21.08 -27.22 31.57
CA GLU A 187 19.82 -27.87 31.25
C GLU A 187 19.07 -28.14 32.55
N LEU A 188 17.75 -28.27 32.43
CA LEU A 188 16.80 -28.92 33.36
C LEU A 188 16.39 -28.12 34.62
N THR A 189 15.16 -27.62 34.65
CA THR A 189 14.00 -28.44 35.09
C THR A 189 12.71 -27.61 35.19
N SER A 190 11.68 -28.15 34.54
CA SER A 190 10.27 -28.25 34.92
C SER A 190 9.70 -27.30 35.98
N ARG A 191 8.66 -26.53 35.58
CA ARG A 191 7.48 -26.37 36.45
C ARG A 191 6.21 -26.17 35.63
N GLU A 192 5.42 -27.23 35.61
CA GLU A 192 4.00 -27.23 35.27
C GLU A 192 3.24 -26.14 36.07
N LYS A 193 2.31 -25.47 35.39
CA LYS A 193 0.99 -25.15 35.93
C LYS A 193 0.05 -24.76 34.80
N SER A 194 -0.76 -25.76 34.45
CA SER A 194 -2.07 -25.67 33.85
C SER A 194 -2.95 -24.62 34.53
N PHE A 195 -3.57 -23.75 33.74
CA PHE A 195 -4.90 -23.21 34.04
C PHE A 195 -5.70 -23.16 32.75
N GLN A 196 -6.69 -24.06 32.69
CA GLN A 196 -7.85 -23.95 31.84
C GLN A 196 -8.59 -22.65 32.15
N ASN A 197 -9.06 -21.95 31.12
CA ASN A 197 -10.32 -21.22 31.22
C ASN A 197 -10.98 -21.16 29.85
N ASP A 198 -11.98 -22.03 29.73
CA ASP A 198 -13.04 -22.00 28.74
C ASP A 198 -14.01 -20.83 28.96
N ARG A 199 -14.81 -20.57 27.91
CA ARG A 199 -16.05 -19.76 27.82
C ARG A 199 -15.83 -18.26 27.56
N ASN A 200 -16.54 -17.58 26.65
CA ASN A 200 -17.68 -17.88 25.79
C ASN A 200 -17.70 -16.77 24.70
N SER A 201 -17.84 -17.11 23.41
CA SER A 201 -19.10 -17.09 22.65
C SER A 201 -19.79 -15.72 22.57
N HIS A 202 -19.68 -15.07 21.40
CA HIS A 202 -20.79 -14.44 20.68
C HIS A 202 -20.39 -14.18 19.22
N ARG A 203 -20.78 -15.09 18.33
CA ARG A 203 -20.80 -14.88 16.88
C ARG A 203 -22.21 -15.23 16.39
N PRO A 204 -22.93 -14.32 15.72
CA PRO A 204 -24.29 -14.60 15.25
C PRO A 204 -24.29 -15.49 14.00
N PRO A 205 -25.43 -16.17 13.71
CA PRO A 205 -25.47 -17.32 12.85
C PRO A 205 -25.62 -17.01 11.35
N ARG A 206 -25.20 -18.01 10.60
CA ARG A 206 -25.39 -18.31 9.18
C ARG A 206 -26.85 -18.15 8.71
N PRO A 207 -27.06 -17.92 7.41
CA PRO A 207 -27.95 -18.84 6.70
C PRO A 207 -27.23 -19.60 5.59
N THR A 208 -27.56 -20.89 5.54
CA THR A 208 -27.10 -21.94 4.65
C THR A 208 -27.95 -22.01 3.39
N LEU A 209 -27.34 -21.80 2.22
CA LEU A 209 -27.69 -22.43 0.94
C LEU A 209 -26.33 -22.55 0.21
N SER A 210 -25.65 -23.70 0.17
CA SER A 210 -25.94 -24.91 -0.61
C SER A 210 -26.03 -24.66 -2.12
N THR A 211 -24.87 -24.45 -2.76
CA THR A 211 -24.54 -25.12 -4.02
C THR A 211 -23.02 -25.18 -4.17
N ARG A 212 -22.51 -26.40 -4.08
CA ARG A 212 -21.12 -26.82 -4.23
C ARG A 212 -20.85 -26.97 -5.73
N SER A 213 -20.17 -26.01 -6.36
CA SER A 213 -19.63 -26.19 -7.71
C SER A 213 -18.24 -26.83 -7.59
N THR A 214 -18.21 -28.16 -7.55
CA THR A 214 -17.03 -28.95 -7.86
C THR A 214 -16.69 -28.76 -9.33
N VAL A 215 -15.53 -28.17 -9.60
CA VAL A 215 -14.88 -28.18 -10.91
C VAL A 215 -14.37 -29.60 -11.14
N ALA A 216 -15.24 -30.47 -11.65
CA ALA A 216 -14.89 -31.77 -12.17
C ALA A 216 -14.62 -31.61 -13.66
N ASN A 217 -13.33 -31.64 -14.01
CA ASN A 217 -12.85 -31.66 -15.37
C ASN A 217 -13.08 -33.09 -15.92
N SER A 218 -14.29 -33.36 -16.42
CA SER A 218 -14.62 -34.60 -17.11
C SER A 218 -14.53 -34.38 -18.61
N ASN A 219 -13.46 -34.91 -19.19
CA ASN A 219 -13.38 -35.34 -20.58
C ASN A 219 -14.60 -36.22 -20.92
N LEU A 220 -15.60 -35.64 -21.57
CA LEU A 220 -16.64 -36.38 -22.27
C LEU A 220 -16.60 -35.93 -23.73
N LYS A 221 -16.03 -36.82 -24.54
CA LYS A 221 -16.23 -36.88 -25.98
C LYS A 221 -17.74 -37.02 -26.23
N SER A 222 -18.42 -35.92 -26.49
CA SER A 222 -19.74 -35.93 -27.11
C SER A 222 -19.57 -35.73 -28.60
N SER A 223 -19.46 -36.86 -29.27
CA SER A 223 -20.15 -37.19 -30.52
C SER A 223 -20.59 -35.98 -31.37
N ALA A 224 -19.85 -35.78 -32.45
CA ALA A 224 -20.35 -35.13 -33.64
C ALA A 224 -21.74 -35.68 -33.97
N ILE A 225 -22.76 -34.80 -33.95
CA ILE A 225 -24.03 -35.07 -34.60
C ILE A 225 -23.73 -34.98 -36.09
N GLN A 226 -23.37 -36.14 -36.62
CA GLN A 226 -23.24 -36.41 -38.03
C GLN A 226 -24.61 -36.21 -38.64
N TRP A 227 -24.74 -35.20 -39.50
CA TRP A 227 -25.89 -35.04 -40.38
C TRP A 227 -25.84 -36.21 -41.36
N SER A 228 -26.43 -37.33 -41.00
CA SER A 228 -26.68 -38.43 -41.91
C SER A 228 -27.77 -37.99 -42.89
N SER A 229 -27.37 -37.88 -44.15
CA SER A 229 -28.20 -37.79 -45.36
C SER A 229 -29.49 -38.59 -45.18
N SER A 230 -30.63 -37.93 -45.30
CA SER A 230 -31.91 -38.57 -45.55
C SER A 230 -32.01 -38.89 -47.05
N ASP A 231 -31.20 -39.84 -47.49
CA ASP A 231 -31.30 -40.50 -48.80
C ASP A 231 -31.56 -41.98 -48.54
N ASP A 232 -32.74 -42.34 -48.02
CA ASP A 232 -33.18 -43.74 -47.89
C ASP A 232 -34.69 -43.80 -47.59
N LEU A 233 -35.52 -43.40 -48.57
CA LEU A 233 -36.93 -43.77 -48.64
C LEU A 233 -37.34 -43.89 -50.10
N ASN A 234 -36.79 -44.89 -50.78
CA ASN A 234 -37.23 -45.23 -52.13
C ASN A 234 -37.10 -46.74 -52.40
N GLU A 235 -37.56 -47.57 -51.45
CA GLU A 235 -37.63 -49.00 -51.69
C GLU A 235 -38.64 -49.64 -50.74
N LEU A 236 -39.93 -49.61 -51.09
CA LEU A 236 -40.92 -50.61 -50.67
C LEU A 236 -42.29 -50.32 -51.32
N ARG A 237 -42.81 -51.36 -51.97
CA ARG A 237 -44.18 -51.54 -52.49
C ARG A 237 -44.51 -50.99 -53.87
N THR A 238 -43.97 -51.67 -54.87
CA THR A 238 -44.68 -51.97 -56.13
C THR A 238 -44.58 -53.47 -56.44
N SER A 239 -45.25 -54.30 -55.65
CA SER A 239 -45.32 -55.75 -55.89
C SER A 239 -46.67 -56.31 -55.44
N SER A 240 -47.71 -56.08 -56.23
CA SER A 240 -48.98 -56.83 -56.14
C SER A 240 -49.90 -56.54 -57.33
N SER A 241 -49.39 -56.69 -58.56
CA SER A 241 -50.22 -56.65 -59.77
C SER A 241 -49.81 -57.69 -60.82
N ALA A 242 -48.62 -58.28 -60.70
CA ALA A 242 -48.15 -59.35 -61.59
C ALA A 242 -48.74 -60.74 -61.26
N ASP A 243 -49.17 -61.00 -60.02
CA ASP A 243 -49.67 -62.33 -59.61
C ASP A 243 -51.15 -62.57 -59.95
N PHE A 244 -51.92 -61.53 -60.31
CA PHE A 244 -53.34 -61.69 -60.66
C PHE A 244 -53.57 -62.05 -62.15
N LEU A 245 -52.58 -61.79 -63.01
CA LEU A 245 -52.66 -62.12 -64.45
C LEU A 245 -52.30 -63.59 -64.75
N ASP A 246 -51.64 -64.29 -63.81
CA ASP A 246 -51.25 -65.70 -63.99
C ASP A 246 -52.38 -66.68 -63.57
N ASP A 247 -53.27 -66.26 -62.65
CA ASP A 247 -54.45 -67.05 -62.27
C ASP A 247 -55.60 -67.00 -63.29
N VAL A 248 -55.76 -65.88 -64.02
CA VAL A 248 -56.74 -65.78 -65.12
C VAL A 248 -56.33 -66.67 -66.30
N ARG A 249 -55.02 -66.86 -66.53
CA ARG A 249 -54.48 -67.70 -67.61
C ARG A 249 -54.63 -69.20 -67.33
N ARG A 250 -54.66 -69.62 -66.06
CA ARG A 250 -54.90 -71.02 -65.65
C ARG A 250 -56.36 -71.44 -65.79
N MET A 251 -57.31 -70.51 -65.61
CA MET A 251 -58.73 -70.81 -65.84
C MET A 251 -59.05 -71.08 -67.32
N ASP A 252 -58.42 -70.35 -68.24
CA ASP A 252 -58.70 -70.46 -69.69
C ASP A 252 -58.21 -71.80 -70.30
N GLN A 253 -57.16 -72.41 -69.72
CA GLN A 253 -56.66 -73.72 -70.15
C GLN A 253 -57.52 -74.91 -69.67
N SER A 254 -58.39 -74.70 -68.69
CA SER A 254 -59.27 -75.76 -68.16
C SER A 254 -60.54 -75.99 -69.01
N LEU A 255 -60.92 -75.02 -69.86
CA LEU A 255 -62.14 -75.07 -70.67
C LEU A 255 -61.98 -75.76 -72.03
N GLN A 256 -60.77 -76.17 -72.43
CA GLN A 256 -60.53 -76.87 -73.71
C GLN A 256 -60.59 -78.41 -73.62
N ARG A 257 -60.88 -79.01 -72.45
CA ARG A 257 -60.88 -80.49 -72.27
C ARG A 257 -62.24 -81.15 -72.09
N ILE A 258 -63.35 -80.42 -72.21
CA ILE A 258 -64.69 -81.01 -72.13
C ILE A 258 -65.30 -81.06 -73.54
N GLY A 259 -64.97 -82.13 -74.26
CA GLY A 259 -65.71 -82.53 -75.45
C GLY A 259 -67.07 -83.06 -75.04
N ILE A 260 -68.14 -82.30 -75.32
CA ILE A 260 -69.52 -82.80 -75.21
C ILE A 260 -70.28 -82.48 -76.50
N SER A 261 -70.44 -83.57 -77.24
CA SER A 261 -71.51 -83.96 -78.18
C SER A 261 -72.77 -83.07 -78.24
N LYS A 262 -73.20 -82.75 -79.46
CA LYS A 262 -74.55 -82.25 -79.80
C LYS A 262 -75.56 -83.39 -79.63
N PRO A 263 -76.77 -83.14 -79.10
CA PRO A 263 -77.91 -83.09 -80.02
C PRO A 263 -79.01 -82.08 -79.63
N ASN A 264 -79.48 -81.38 -80.66
CA ASN A 264 -80.89 -81.30 -81.07
C ASN A 264 -81.96 -81.23 -79.95
N LYS A 265 -82.44 -80.02 -79.63
CA LYS A 265 -83.82 -79.70 -79.20
C LYS A 265 -84.02 -78.18 -79.16
N ASN A 266 -84.93 -77.71 -80.00
CA ASN A 266 -85.04 -76.35 -80.54
C ASN A 266 -86.01 -75.43 -79.77
N GLU A 267 -86.07 -75.49 -78.44
CA GLU A 267 -86.92 -74.55 -77.65
C GLU A 267 -86.48 -74.40 -76.17
N GLN A 268 -85.97 -75.47 -75.54
CA GLN A 268 -85.38 -75.38 -74.19
C GLN A 268 -84.01 -74.68 -74.15
N TYR A 269 -83.28 -74.70 -75.26
CA TYR A 269 -82.02 -73.96 -75.40
C TYR A 269 -82.26 -72.44 -75.48
N ILE A 270 -83.39 -72.01 -76.06
CA ILE A 270 -83.75 -70.59 -76.16
C ILE A 270 -84.15 -70.04 -74.78
N ASN A 271 -84.99 -70.74 -74.02
CA ASN A 271 -85.36 -70.32 -72.65
C ASN A 271 -84.19 -70.39 -71.66
N GLY A 272 -83.28 -71.37 -71.82
CA GLY A 272 -82.04 -71.44 -71.04
C GLY A 272 -81.07 -70.30 -71.37
N LEU A 273 -80.96 -69.91 -72.65
CA LEU A 273 -80.23 -68.73 -73.09
C LEU A 273 -80.85 -67.44 -72.57
N GLU A 274 -82.18 -67.36 -72.49
CA GLU A 274 -82.89 -66.16 -72.04
C GLU A 274 -82.77 -65.95 -70.53
N ASN A 275 -82.84 -67.03 -69.73
CA ASN A 275 -82.53 -67.00 -68.30
C ASN A 275 -81.04 -66.72 -68.02
N ALA A 276 -80.13 -67.31 -68.81
CA ALA A 276 -78.71 -67.00 -68.73
C ALA A 276 -78.43 -65.54 -69.12
N LYS A 277 -79.14 -65.01 -70.13
CA LYS A 277 -79.07 -63.61 -70.54
C LYS A 277 -79.58 -62.68 -69.44
N GLN A 278 -80.71 -62.98 -68.79
CA GLN A 278 -81.19 -62.22 -67.63
C GLN A 278 -80.23 -62.27 -66.43
N MET A 279 -79.63 -63.44 -66.15
CA MET A 279 -78.62 -63.57 -65.08
C MET A 279 -77.35 -62.77 -65.40
N ILE A 280 -76.89 -62.80 -66.66
CA ILE A 280 -75.75 -62.00 -67.12
C ILE A 280 -76.09 -60.50 -67.03
N GLU A 281 -77.31 -60.11 -67.38
CA GLU A 281 -77.80 -58.73 -67.33
C GLU A 281 -77.95 -58.21 -65.88
N GLN A 282 -78.46 -59.04 -64.97
CA GLN A 282 -78.48 -58.74 -63.53
C GLN A 282 -77.06 -58.64 -62.95
N ARG A 283 -76.15 -59.52 -63.37
CA ARG A 283 -74.76 -59.47 -62.91
C ARG A 283 -74.01 -58.26 -63.47
N ALA A 284 -74.27 -57.91 -64.73
CA ALA A 284 -73.73 -56.72 -65.38
C ALA A 284 -74.22 -55.43 -64.68
N THR A 285 -75.51 -55.34 -64.39
CA THR A 285 -76.08 -54.20 -63.65
C THR A 285 -75.55 -54.14 -62.21
N GLN A 286 -75.42 -55.27 -61.52
CA GLN A 286 -74.80 -55.34 -60.19
C GLN A 286 -73.32 -54.91 -60.20
N THR A 287 -72.55 -55.28 -61.23
CA THR A 287 -71.16 -54.84 -61.37
C THR A 287 -71.05 -53.35 -61.68
N VAL A 288 -71.96 -52.80 -62.46
CA VAL A 288 -72.01 -51.34 -62.70
C VAL A 288 -72.30 -50.60 -61.39
N VAL A 289 -73.29 -51.05 -60.61
CA VAL A 289 -73.61 -50.46 -59.30
C VAL A 289 -72.45 -50.58 -58.31
N ASN A 290 -71.77 -51.74 -58.24
CA ASN A 290 -70.61 -51.91 -57.36
C ASN A 290 -69.43 -51.02 -57.79
N ASN A 291 -69.17 -50.89 -59.09
CA ASN A 291 -68.14 -49.99 -59.62
C ASN A 291 -68.48 -48.53 -59.32
N ASP A 292 -69.75 -48.13 -59.42
CA ASP A 292 -70.19 -46.77 -59.08
C ASP A 292 -70.03 -46.48 -57.58
N VAL A 293 -70.32 -47.46 -56.71
CA VAL A 293 -70.09 -47.34 -55.25
C VAL A 293 -68.59 -47.30 -54.91
N GLU A 294 -67.76 -48.12 -55.57
CA GLU A 294 -66.30 -48.09 -55.41
C GLU A 294 -65.71 -46.76 -55.91
N ASN A 295 -66.20 -46.22 -57.02
CA ASN A 295 -65.78 -44.91 -57.53
C ASN A 295 -66.16 -43.78 -56.55
N LEU A 296 -67.40 -43.76 -56.03
CA LEU A 296 -67.84 -42.76 -55.05
C LEU A 296 -67.08 -42.86 -53.72
N THR A 297 -66.77 -44.07 -53.26
CA THR A 297 -65.96 -44.27 -52.04
C THR A 297 -64.52 -43.87 -52.25
N SER A 298 -63.93 -44.15 -53.41
CA SER A 298 -62.61 -43.67 -53.81
C SER A 298 -62.55 -42.14 -53.85
N GLU A 299 -63.53 -41.49 -54.48
CA GLU A 299 -63.62 -40.02 -54.55
C GLU A 299 -63.78 -39.39 -53.16
N LYS A 300 -64.64 -39.97 -52.30
CA LYS A 300 -64.77 -39.55 -50.90
C LYS A 300 -63.45 -39.68 -50.13
N ASN A 301 -62.74 -40.78 -50.28
CA ASN A 301 -61.44 -41.00 -49.62
C ASN A 301 -60.37 -40.04 -50.14
N GLN A 302 -60.38 -39.70 -51.43
CA GLN A 302 -59.48 -38.69 -51.99
C GLN A 302 -59.78 -37.30 -51.40
N TYR A 303 -61.04 -36.93 -51.28
CA TYR A 303 -61.45 -35.67 -50.66
C TYR A 303 -61.05 -35.60 -49.18
N GLU A 304 -61.26 -36.69 -48.43
CA GLU A 304 -60.86 -36.79 -47.03
C GLU A 304 -59.33 -36.70 -46.84
N LEU A 305 -58.56 -37.32 -47.73
CA LEU A 305 -57.10 -37.21 -47.74
C LEU A 305 -56.65 -35.76 -48.02
N LEU A 306 -57.32 -35.07 -48.94
CA LEU A 306 -57.03 -33.67 -49.27
C LEU A 306 -57.32 -32.74 -48.09
N LEU A 307 -58.45 -32.94 -47.39
CA LEU A 307 -58.76 -32.18 -46.16
C LEU A 307 -57.73 -32.45 -45.05
N SER A 308 -57.35 -33.72 -44.86
CA SER A 308 -56.33 -34.10 -43.88
C SER A 308 -54.98 -33.44 -44.17
N HIS A 309 -54.56 -33.41 -45.44
CA HIS A 309 -53.37 -32.70 -45.88
C HIS A 309 -53.45 -31.19 -45.58
N TYR A 310 -54.59 -30.57 -45.90
CA TYR A 310 -54.81 -29.15 -45.63
C TYR A 310 -54.74 -28.81 -44.14
N ASP A 311 -55.39 -29.61 -43.28
CA ASP A 311 -55.34 -29.44 -41.83
C ASP A 311 -53.94 -29.64 -41.27
N HIS A 312 -53.20 -30.62 -41.79
CA HIS A 312 -51.81 -30.86 -41.42
C HIS A 312 -50.91 -29.68 -41.80
N GLU A 313 -51.07 -29.14 -43.01
CA GLU A 313 -50.32 -27.98 -43.47
C GLU A 313 -50.64 -26.73 -42.63
N LEU A 314 -51.91 -26.52 -42.27
CA LEU A 314 -52.33 -25.44 -41.38
C LEU A 314 -51.72 -25.60 -39.97
N LYS A 315 -51.66 -26.83 -39.44
CA LYS A 315 -50.98 -27.12 -38.16
C LYS A 315 -49.49 -26.80 -38.23
N ILE A 316 -48.81 -27.17 -39.32
CA ILE A 316 -47.39 -26.84 -39.54
C ILE A 316 -47.19 -25.33 -39.60
N GLN A 317 -48.04 -24.61 -40.33
CA GLN A 317 -47.94 -23.14 -40.42
C GLN A 317 -48.11 -22.49 -39.05
N LYS A 318 -49.12 -22.89 -38.27
CA LYS A 318 -49.33 -22.40 -36.89
C LYS A 318 -48.14 -22.72 -35.98
N ALA A 319 -47.58 -23.93 -36.08
CA ALA A 319 -46.40 -24.31 -35.31
C ALA A 319 -45.17 -23.45 -35.68
N ARG A 320 -44.95 -23.18 -36.97
CA ARG A 320 -43.88 -22.30 -37.46
C ARG A 320 -44.05 -20.86 -36.99
N GLU A 321 -45.28 -20.33 -37.00
CA GLU A 321 -45.55 -18.98 -36.51
C GLU A 321 -45.33 -18.87 -35.00
N ASN A 322 -45.81 -19.84 -34.22
CA ASN A 322 -45.56 -19.89 -32.78
C ASN A 322 -44.07 -20.00 -32.47
N ALA A 323 -43.33 -20.83 -33.20
CA ALA A 323 -41.88 -20.91 -33.05
C ALA A 323 -41.20 -19.55 -33.27
N ARG A 324 -41.57 -18.84 -34.35
CA ARG A 324 -41.07 -17.47 -34.62
C ARG A 324 -41.44 -16.47 -33.53
N ARG A 325 -42.64 -16.56 -32.94
CA ARG A 325 -43.04 -15.69 -31.82
C ARG A 325 -42.18 -15.95 -30.59
N THR A 326 -42.00 -17.22 -30.22
CA THR A 326 -41.16 -17.58 -29.06
C THR A 326 -39.69 -17.23 -29.26
N GLU A 327 -39.18 -17.26 -30.50
CA GLU A 327 -37.82 -16.84 -30.82
C GLU A 327 -37.66 -15.33 -30.63
N LYS A 328 -38.60 -14.53 -31.15
CA LYS A 328 -38.63 -13.07 -30.95
C LYS A 328 -38.75 -12.68 -29.47
N GLU A 329 -39.56 -13.38 -28.70
CA GLU A 329 -39.67 -13.16 -27.24
C GLU A 329 -38.34 -13.44 -26.54
N LYS A 330 -37.67 -14.55 -26.86
CA LYS A 330 -36.33 -14.86 -26.31
C LYS A 330 -35.27 -13.85 -26.74
N GLU A 331 -35.35 -13.31 -27.96
CA GLU A 331 -34.46 -12.24 -28.41
C GLU A 331 -34.71 -10.94 -27.64
N ALA A 332 -35.97 -10.58 -27.40
CA ALA A 332 -36.33 -9.41 -26.59
C ALA A 332 -35.84 -9.57 -25.13
N GLU A 333 -36.03 -10.73 -24.52
CA GLU A 333 -35.53 -11.03 -23.17
C GLU A 333 -33.99 -10.92 -23.09
N ARG A 334 -33.27 -11.43 -24.10
CA ARG A 334 -31.80 -11.29 -24.17
C ARG A 334 -31.38 -9.84 -24.28
N PHE A 335 -32.09 -9.05 -25.07
CA PHE A 335 -31.81 -7.63 -25.22
C PHE A 335 -32.06 -6.87 -23.90
N GLU A 336 -33.17 -7.16 -23.20
CA GLU A 336 -33.44 -6.58 -21.88
C GLU A 336 -32.38 -6.96 -20.85
N SER A 337 -31.96 -8.23 -20.81
CA SER A 337 -30.87 -8.68 -19.94
C SER A 337 -29.57 -7.94 -20.22
N LEU A 338 -29.21 -7.77 -21.49
CA LEU A 338 -28.00 -7.05 -21.88
C LEU A 338 -28.05 -5.57 -21.47
N MET A 339 -29.22 -4.93 -21.58
CA MET A 339 -29.43 -3.56 -21.12
C MET A 339 -29.31 -3.44 -19.60
N HIS A 340 -29.83 -4.41 -18.84
CA HIS A 340 -29.69 -4.42 -17.39
C HIS A 340 -28.22 -4.59 -16.97
N ASP A 341 -27.49 -5.53 -17.59
CA ASP A 341 -26.07 -5.75 -17.34
C ASP A 341 -25.24 -4.48 -17.66
N PHE A 342 -25.56 -3.80 -18.75
CA PHE A 342 -24.91 -2.55 -19.13
C PHE A 342 -25.14 -1.43 -18.09
N LEU A 343 -26.37 -1.29 -17.60
CA LEU A 343 -26.69 -0.33 -16.54
C LEU A 343 -25.96 -0.66 -15.24
N ASP A 344 -25.94 -1.93 -14.83
CA ASP A 344 -25.22 -2.37 -13.63
C ASP A 344 -23.72 -2.12 -13.74
N GLN A 345 -23.12 -2.39 -14.90
CA GLN A 345 -21.72 -2.07 -15.18
C GLN A 345 -21.45 -0.57 -15.08
N THR A 346 -22.33 0.26 -15.66
CA THR A 346 -22.22 1.72 -15.61
C THR A 346 -22.29 2.24 -14.17
N MET A 347 -23.27 1.76 -13.39
CA MET A 347 -23.42 2.12 -11.97
C MET A 347 -22.23 1.63 -11.13
N ALA A 348 -21.70 0.43 -11.41
CA ALA A 348 -20.52 -0.09 -10.73
C ALA A 348 -19.27 0.73 -11.04
N GLU A 349 -19.12 1.19 -12.28
CA GLU A 349 -18.03 2.08 -12.68
C GLU A 349 -18.13 3.46 -12.04
N GLU A 350 -19.31 4.05 -12.01
CA GLU A 350 -19.56 5.33 -11.32
C GLU A 350 -19.22 5.24 -9.82
N ARG A 351 -19.61 4.13 -9.15
CA ARG A 351 -19.24 3.89 -7.74
C ARG A 351 -17.73 3.80 -7.56
N ARG A 352 -17.01 3.10 -8.45
CA ARG A 352 -15.54 3.01 -8.42
C ARG A 352 -14.90 4.38 -8.58
N GLN A 353 -15.38 5.20 -9.52
CA GLN A 353 -14.88 6.57 -9.72
C GLN A 353 -15.15 7.47 -8.52
N ASN A 354 -16.34 7.39 -7.94
CA ASN A 354 -16.71 8.14 -6.74
C ASN A 354 -15.87 7.74 -5.52
N GLU A 355 -15.56 6.45 -5.36
CA GLU A 355 -14.65 5.99 -4.32
C GLU A 355 -13.23 6.55 -4.51
N LEU A 356 -12.72 6.54 -5.75
CA LEU A 356 -11.42 7.11 -6.08
C LEU A 356 -11.38 8.62 -5.79
N ARG A 357 -12.42 9.36 -6.17
CA ARG A 357 -12.57 10.80 -5.85
C ARG A 357 -12.53 11.04 -4.34
N ARG A 358 -13.33 10.30 -3.56
CA ARG A 358 -13.33 10.39 -2.10
C ARG A 358 -11.96 10.09 -1.49
N LYS A 359 -11.23 9.11 -2.02
CA LYS A 359 -9.86 8.78 -1.58
C LYS A 359 -8.90 9.94 -1.88
N MET A 360 -8.98 10.53 -3.07
CA MET A 360 -8.17 11.69 -3.44
C MET A 360 -8.49 12.91 -2.57
N GLU A 361 -9.77 13.20 -2.31
CA GLU A 361 -10.18 14.29 -1.42
C GLU A 361 -9.66 14.10 0.01
N LYS A 362 -9.74 12.87 0.55
CA LYS A 362 -9.18 12.55 1.87
C LYS A 362 -7.66 12.74 1.91
N LEU A 363 -6.95 12.29 0.87
CA LEU A 363 -5.51 12.46 0.77
C LEU A 363 -5.12 13.94 0.68
N HIS A 364 -5.84 14.71 -0.13
CA HIS A 364 -5.65 16.15 -0.27
C HIS A 364 -5.91 16.88 1.06
N HIS A 365 -7.01 16.57 1.74
CA HIS A 365 -7.33 17.13 3.04
C HIS A 365 -6.28 16.77 4.10
N SER A 366 -5.84 15.51 4.14
CA SER A 366 -4.77 15.07 5.02
C SER A 366 -3.48 15.84 4.75
N ARG A 367 -3.11 16.03 3.49
CA ARG A 367 -1.92 16.81 3.10
C ARG A 367 -2.02 18.26 3.58
N GLN A 368 -3.17 18.91 3.39
CA GLN A 368 -3.39 20.28 3.88
C GLN A 368 -3.25 20.38 5.40
N LEU A 369 -3.75 19.39 6.16
CA LEU A 369 -3.58 19.35 7.61
C LEU A 369 -2.11 19.22 8.01
N TYR A 370 -1.33 18.38 7.31
CA TYR A 370 0.11 18.27 7.55
C TYR A 370 0.86 19.57 7.21
N GLU A 371 0.54 20.20 6.08
CA GLU A 371 1.16 21.46 5.66
C GLU A 371 0.86 22.59 6.66
N THR A 372 -0.39 22.72 7.13
CA THR A 372 -0.77 23.70 8.14
C THR A 372 -0.10 23.45 9.49
N LEU A 373 0.03 22.18 9.91
CA LEU A 373 0.75 21.81 11.13
C LEU A 373 2.25 22.13 11.01
N GLN A 374 2.85 21.84 9.86
CA GLN A 374 4.26 22.16 9.59
C GLN A 374 4.51 23.67 9.60
N ALA A 375 3.62 24.46 8.99
CA ALA A 375 3.68 25.91 9.01
C ALA A 375 3.61 26.48 10.44
N LYS A 376 2.67 26.00 11.26
CA LYS A 376 2.56 26.39 12.68
C LYS A 376 3.81 26.03 13.48
N ASN A 377 4.37 24.84 13.26
CA ASN A 377 5.60 24.42 13.93
C ASN A 377 6.78 25.30 13.53
N HIS A 378 6.89 25.67 12.25
CA HIS A 378 7.91 26.59 11.78
C HIS A 378 7.73 27.98 12.40
N GLU A 379 6.51 28.49 12.48
CA GLU A 379 6.20 29.77 13.14
C GLU A 379 6.57 29.77 14.62
N LEU A 380 6.27 28.70 15.35
CA LEU A 380 6.67 28.57 16.76
C LEU A 380 8.21 28.58 16.92
N GLN A 381 8.92 27.89 16.03
CA GLN A 381 10.39 27.89 16.05
C GLN A 381 10.97 29.27 15.76
N THR A 382 10.42 30.00 14.77
CA THR A 382 10.89 31.35 14.45
C THR A 382 10.60 32.32 15.59
N ALA A 383 9.43 32.22 16.22
CA ALA A 383 9.07 33.01 17.40
C ALA A 383 10.02 32.74 18.58
N ASP A 384 10.34 31.46 18.87
CA ASP A 384 11.29 31.09 19.91
C ASP A 384 12.69 31.64 19.65
N VAL A 385 13.16 31.59 18.39
CA VAL A 385 14.45 32.16 18.00
C VAL A 385 14.46 33.68 18.17
N GLN A 386 13.38 34.37 17.77
CA GLN A 386 13.25 35.81 17.96
C GLN A 386 13.24 36.19 19.44
N LYS A 387 12.53 35.43 20.28
CA LYS A 387 12.52 35.64 21.73
C LYS A 387 13.92 35.50 22.33
N ARG A 388 14.65 34.42 22.01
CA ARG A 388 16.04 34.23 22.47
C ARG A 388 16.96 35.35 22.00
N ARG A 389 16.77 35.85 20.77
CA ARG A 389 17.53 36.99 20.24
C ARG A 389 17.26 38.26 21.04
N LEU A 390 16.01 38.54 21.39
CA LEU A 390 15.64 39.69 22.21
C LEU A 390 16.22 39.59 23.63
N ASP A 391 16.13 38.41 24.25
CA ASP A 391 16.71 38.15 25.57
C ASP A 391 18.22 38.37 25.58
N LEU A 392 18.94 37.90 24.54
CA LEU A 392 20.36 38.15 24.35
C LEU A 392 20.68 39.64 24.22
N LEU A 393 19.89 40.39 23.43
CA LEU A 393 20.08 41.84 23.28
C LEU A 393 19.87 42.59 24.60
N ASN A 394 18.88 42.17 25.40
CA ASN A 394 18.64 42.74 26.72
C ASN A 394 19.78 42.43 27.70
N GLU A 395 20.32 41.22 27.65
CA GLU A 395 21.47 40.84 28.48
C GLU A 395 22.75 41.59 28.08
N ILE A 396 22.99 41.81 26.78
CA ILE A 396 24.09 42.66 26.28
C ILE A 396 23.92 44.08 26.83
N LYS A 397 22.75 44.71 26.65
CA LYS A 397 22.47 46.05 27.19
C LYS A 397 22.68 46.13 28.70
N ARG A 398 22.31 45.09 29.45
CA ARG A 398 22.51 45.04 30.90
C ARG A 398 24.00 44.99 31.25
N LYS A 399 24.80 44.21 30.51
CA LYS A 399 26.26 44.14 30.70
C LYS A 399 26.94 45.46 30.32
N ASP A 400 26.49 46.12 29.25
CA ASP A 400 27.01 47.43 28.84
C ASP A 400 26.81 48.47 29.94
N ARG A 401 25.59 48.57 30.51
CA ARG A 401 25.34 49.47 31.66
C ARG A 401 26.23 49.18 32.87
N ARG A 402 26.51 47.90 33.15
CA ARG A 402 27.42 47.52 34.25
C ARG A 402 28.86 47.90 33.93
N ALA A 403 29.29 47.74 32.70
CA ALA A 403 30.62 48.15 32.25
C ALA A 403 30.78 49.67 32.34
N GLU A 404 29.78 50.44 31.90
CA GLU A 404 29.73 51.89 32.05
C GLU A 404 29.84 52.32 33.52
N HIS A 405 29.08 51.68 34.41
CA HIS A 405 29.15 51.94 35.85
C HIS A 405 30.56 51.66 36.40
N PHE A 406 31.14 50.51 36.04
CA PHE A 406 32.48 50.14 36.47
C PHE A 406 33.55 51.13 35.97
N ILE A 407 33.44 51.60 34.73
CA ILE A 407 34.33 52.63 34.17
C ILE A 407 34.20 53.93 34.97
N LYS A 408 32.97 54.35 35.29
CA LYS A 408 32.70 55.55 36.08
C LYS A 408 33.30 55.44 37.50
N ASP A 409 33.06 54.33 38.20
CA ASP A 409 33.63 54.09 39.54
C ASP A 409 35.16 54.12 39.51
N LYS A 410 35.77 53.52 38.49
CA LYS A 410 37.22 53.54 38.29
C LYS A 410 37.75 54.96 38.07
N GLN A 411 37.03 55.79 37.30
CA GLN A 411 37.38 57.18 37.11
C GLN A 411 37.28 57.98 38.41
N ASP A 412 36.22 57.77 39.19
CA ASP A 412 35.97 58.50 40.43
C ASP A 412 36.96 58.10 41.54
N THR A 413 37.27 56.81 41.67
CA THR A 413 38.35 56.32 42.55
C THR A 413 39.72 56.85 42.13
N THR A 414 40.00 56.95 40.83
CA THR A 414 41.24 57.58 40.32
C THR A 414 41.30 59.07 40.66
N LYS A 415 40.19 59.81 40.50
CA LYS A 415 40.11 61.23 40.89
C LYS A 415 40.35 61.41 42.39
N LEU A 416 39.69 60.59 43.22
CA LEU A 416 39.86 60.62 44.68
C LEU A 416 41.30 60.30 45.10
N SER A 417 41.93 59.31 44.45
CA SER A 417 43.34 58.98 44.70
C SER A 417 44.26 60.15 44.34
N ARG A 418 43.98 60.84 43.22
CA ARG A 418 44.73 62.05 42.82
C ARG A 418 44.56 63.21 43.80
N THR A 419 43.34 63.47 44.30
CA THR A 419 43.10 64.54 45.27
C THR A 419 43.76 64.23 46.61
N LEU A 420 43.67 62.99 47.09
CA LEU A 420 44.34 62.53 48.30
C LEU A 420 45.87 62.64 48.18
N ALA A 421 46.44 62.21 47.04
CA ALA A 421 47.86 62.33 46.78
C ALA A 421 48.33 63.79 46.84
N LYS A 422 47.60 64.71 46.18
CA LYS A 422 47.85 66.16 46.23
C LYS A 422 47.76 66.72 47.66
N SER A 423 46.73 66.35 48.41
CA SER A 423 46.57 66.75 49.81
C SER A 423 47.74 66.27 50.68
N SER A 424 48.13 64.99 50.56
CA SER A 424 49.28 64.43 51.30
C SER A 424 50.61 65.10 50.91
N GLN A 425 50.75 65.52 49.64
CA GLN A 425 51.92 66.25 49.17
C GLN A 425 51.98 67.62 49.82
N GLY A 426 50.85 68.35 49.87
CA GLY A 426 50.75 69.62 50.58
C GLY A 426 51.10 69.49 52.06
N THR A 427 50.62 68.46 52.75
CA THR A 427 51.01 68.19 54.14
C THR A 427 52.50 67.90 54.28
N ARG A 428 53.10 67.12 53.36
CA ARG A 428 54.55 66.85 53.36
C ARG A 428 55.39 68.09 53.07
N GLU A 429 54.91 69.00 52.22
CA GLU A 429 55.54 70.29 51.95
C GLU A 429 55.46 71.19 53.18
N TYR A 430 54.30 71.27 53.84
CA TYR A 430 54.09 72.00 55.09
C TYR A 430 54.97 71.47 56.24
N ILE A 431 55.06 70.15 56.42
CA ILE A 431 55.96 69.54 57.41
C ILE A 431 57.41 69.88 57.09
N ARG A 432 57.81 69.84 55.80
CA ARG A 432 59.16 70.25 55.37
C ARG A 432 59.45 71.70 55.70
N GLU A 433 58.47 72.60 55.53
CA GLU A 433 58.58 74.03 55.85
C GLU A 433 58.70 74.28 57.37
N ILE A 434 57.95 73.54 58.20
CA ILE A 434 58.08 73.61 59.67
C ILE A 434 59.45 73.10 60.13
N ASN A 435 59.87 71.94 59.61
CA ASN A 435 61.15 71.28 59.94
C ASN A 435 62.36 71.88 59.21
N GLU A 436 62.24 73.10 58.67
CA GLU A 436 63.41 73.82 58.15
C GLU A 436 64.40 74.08 59.29
N ASN A 437 65.57 73.44 59.18
CA ASN A 437 66.69 73.65 60.09
C ASN A 437 67.04 75.14 60.16
N PHE A 438 67.46 75.61 61.33
CA PHE A 438 67.80 77.00 61.62
C PHE A 438 68.69 77.63 60.53
N ASP A 439 69.67 76.87 60.02
CA ASP A 439 70.57 77.30 58.94
C ASP A 439 69.88 77.57 57.60
N GLN A 440 68.80 76.85 57.28
CA GLN A 440 68.00 77.09 56.08
C GLN A 440 67.15 78.36 56.22
N LYS A 441 66.57 78.59 57.41
CA LYS A 441 65.87 79.85 57.71
C LYS A 441 66.82 81.05 57.69
N ALA A 442 68.03 80.90 58.23
CA ALA A 442 69.07 81.93 58.18
C ALA A 442 69.53 82.25 56.75
N LYS A 443 69.74 81.23 55.89
CA LYS A 443 70.07 81.44 54.47
C LYS A 443 68.93 82.10 53.69
N LYS A 444 67.67 81.70 53.93
CA LYS A 444 66.50 82.34 53.32
C LYS A 444 66.35 83.81 53.74
N ALA A 445 66.56 84.13 55.01
CA ALA A 445 66.55 85.51 55.51
C ALA A 445 67.65 86.36 54.84
N LYS A 446 68.86 85.80 54.67
CA LYS A 446 69.97 86.46 53.96
C LYS A 446 69.63 86.73 52.49
N LEU A 447 69.04 85.77 51.79
CA LEU A 447 68.56 85.95 50.40
C LEU A 447 67.43 86.98 50.29
N ALA A 448 66.42 86.91 51.16
CA ALA A 448 65.31 87.87 51.18
C ALA A 448 65.81 89.31 51.41
N SER A 449 66.79 89.49 52.29
CA SER A 449 67.43 90.79 52.49
C SER A 449 68.16 91.29 51.24
N SER A 450 68.83 90.40 50.48
CA SER A 450 69.51 90.78 49.24
C SER A 450 68.56 91.19 48.11
N ILE A 451 67.37 90.61 48.04
CA ILE A 451 66.34 90.95 47.04
C ILE A 451 65.64 92.28 47.37
N LEU A 452 65.44 92.58 48.66
CA LEU A 452 64.90 93.88 49.07
C LEU A 452 65.87 95.04 48.79
N VAL A 453 67.17 94.76 48.72
CA VAL A 453 68.21 95.74 48.34
C VAL A 453 68.24 96.00 46.82
N THR A 454 67.70 95.10 46.00
CA THR A 454 67.78 95.22 44.53
C THR A 454 66.47 95.56 43.83
N LYS A 455 65.39 95.96 44.54
CA LYS A 455 64.21 96.50 43.87
C LYS A 455 64.58 97.77 43.07
N PRO A 456 64.60 97.73 41.72
CA PRO A 456 64.72 98.97 40.96
C PRO A 456 63.46 99.79 41.23
N LYS A 457 63.67 101.08 41.45
CA LYS A 457 62.64 102.11 41.59
C LYS A 457 61.85 102.13 40.27
N VAL A 458 60.80 101.32 40.15
CA VAL A 458 59.85 101.40 39.03
C VAL A 458 59.07 102.70 39.23
N THR A 459 59.56 103.76 38.60
CA THR A 459 58.76 104.93 38.27
C THR A 459 57.59 104.48 37.41
N VAL A 460 56.43 104.33 38.05
CA VAL A 460 55.15 104.18 37.38
C VAL A 460 54.88 105.48 36.63
N ASP A 461 55.02 105.44 35.31
CA ASP A 461 54.62 106.53 34.45
C ASP A 461 53.08 106.56 34.37
N ARG A 462 52.49 107.59 34.98
CA ARG A 462 51.04 107.72 35.28
C ARG A 462 50.18 107.99 34.04
N ARG A 463 50.69 107.82 32.81
CA ARG A 463 50.01 108.24 31.57
C ARG A 463 49.26 107.14 30.79
N GLN A 464 49.29 105.86 31.18
CA GLN A 464 48.61 104.80 30.40
C GLN A 464 47.36 104.17 31.05
N LEU A 465 46.86 104.71 32.16
CA LEU A 465 45.70 104.16 32.88
C LEU A 465 44.36 104.87 32.57
N GLN A 466 44.18 105.40 31.36
CA GLN A 466 42.91 106.03 30.93
C GLN A 466 42.29 105.47 29.63
N SER A 467 42.84 104.44 28.97
CA SER A 467 42.28 103.97 27.69
C SER A 467 41.49 102.67 27.71
N SER A 468 41.28 102.00 28.85
CA SER A 468 40.56 100.70 28.90
C SER A 468 39.20 100.71 29.62
N ILE A 469 38.64 101.89 29.89
CA ILE A 469 37.21 102.02 30.24
C ILE A 469 36.47 102.53 29.01
N ARG A 470 36.19 101.64 28.05
CA ARG A 470 35.10 101.72 27.05
C ARG A 470 35.20 100.53 26.09
N THR A 471 34.54 99.43 26.43
CA THR A 471 33.69 98.65 25.52
C THR A 471 32.86 97.66 26.31
#